data_AF-A0A1J3DP30-F1
#
_entry.id   AF-A0A1J3DP30-F1
#
_cell.length_a   1.000
_cell.length_b   1.000
_cell.length_c   1.000
_cell.angle_alpha   90.00
_cell.angle_beta   90.00
_cell.angle_gamma   90.00
#
_symmetry.space_group_name_H-M   'P 1'
#
loop_
_entity.id
_entity.type
_entity.pdbx_description
1 polymer ?
#
loop_
_entity_poly.entity_id
_entity_poly.type
_entity_poly.pdbx_seq_one_letter_code
_entity_poly.pdbx_strand_id
1 'polypeptide(L)'
;YHVFFPESEGDAILIEIQDKKKSVQGKVTIPVASLTDNPNENVRWWPIYHGEQECVGKIQLFIGNTTTSDEDYHIKSAPVVETLAYDLLLEAATRAQKFHSQNLSLNGSWKWLLSEFAEYYGVSDSYTKLRYLSHVMNVATPTKTCLLLVHELLVPILMARSEKCLTRQEKSILMDCEIEIEKLLANVFENYKSLDENYSSGLADISGPVQESASTALSPAVHVFSLLHDILSLEAQDILKNYLQTAAKKRCRMHMVETDEYVSCNSEGFLLDSLTISTAYLKMKNLCQNISNEIETDIKITSEHVFPSSIDLSSIAAAVYSTQLCNRLRLFLSAVPPSCPLPHVNELLIAVSDFERKLDSWGISPVQGGIDSRGLFHNYIMVWIHDMELRLLDRCKAEKVPWSGVITNHSTSPFAEDMYERIRDSLIEYEVVISRWPQYTLILENTASIVERAIVKSLEKQYNDILTPLKDSIPKRLNMHVQKLTRRQSSPLYSVPTQLGTFVN
;
A
#
# COMPACT_ATOMS: atom_id res chain seq x y z
N TYR A 1 -31.96 57.44 -8.21
CA TYR A 1 -30.80 57.56 -7.30
C TYR A 1 -30.05 56.26 -7.43
N HIS A 2 -28.79 56.30 -7.87
CA HIS A 2 -27.96 55.12 -8.07
C HIS A 2 -26.66 55.32 -7.31
N VAL A 3 -26.23 54.29 -6.59
CA VAL A 3 -25.00 54.30 -5.78
C VAL A 3 -23.99 53.38 -6.46
N PHE A 4 -22.78 53.87 -6.66
CA PHE A 4 -21.69 53.13 -7.30
C PHE A 4 -20.50 53.06 -6.32
N PHE A 5 -19.79 51.93 -6.32
CA PHE A 5 -18.64 51.67 -5.45
C PHE A 5 -17.41 51.41 -6.32
N PRO A 6 -16.71 52.45 -6.80
CA PRO A 6 -15.49 52.27 -7.59
C PRO A 6 -14.37 51.68 -6.72
N GLU A 7 -13.64 50.71 -7.26
CA GLU A 7 -12.55 50.00 -6.58
C GLU A 7 -11.21 50.71 -6.72
N SER A 8 -11.05 51.52 -7.78
CA SER A 8 -9.83 52.29 -8.06
C SER A 8 -10.11 53.68 -8.64
N GLU A 9 -9.15 54.61 -8.52
CA GLU A 9 -9.21 55.92 -9.20
C GLU A 9 -9.18 55.79 -10.74
N GLY A 10 -8.73 54.64 -11.26
CA GLY A 10 -8.73 54.32 -12.69
C GLY A 10 -10.08 53.84 -13.23
N ASP A 11 -11.07 53.62 -12.37
CA ASP A 11 -12.40 53.19 -12.78
C ASP A 11 -13.17 54.35 -13.42
N ALA A 12 -14.21 54.02 -14.19
CA ALA A 12 -15.05 55.02 -14.84
C ALA A 12 -16.54 54.66 -14.79
N ILE A 13 -17.39 55.66 -14.57
CA ILE A 13 -18.83 55.53 -14.67
C ILE A 13 -19.21 55.64 -16.14
N LEU A 14 -19.83 54.58 -16.68
CA LEU A 14 -20.34 54.53 -18.05
C LEU A 14 -21.84 54.81 -18.05
N ILE A 15 -22.26 55.84 -18.78
CA ILE A 15 -23.67 56.20 -18.92
C ILE A 15 -24.04 56.06 -20.38
N GLU A 16 -25.03 55.21 -20.63
CA GLU A 16 -25.59 54.98 -21.97
C GLU A 16 -26.99 55.59 -22.06
N ILE A 17 -27.19 56.46 -23.05
CA ILE A 17 -28.47 57.11 -23.30
C ILE A 17 -29.17 56.33 -24.42
N GLN A 18 -30.31 55.75 -24.10
CA GLN A 18 -31.11 54.97 -25.05
C GLN A 18 -32.44 55.67 -25.35
N ASP A 19 -32.95 55.53 -26.57
CA ASP A 19 -34.29 55.98 -26.92
C ASP A 19 -35.38 55.00 -26.41
N LYS A 20 -36.65 55.34 -26.63
CA LYS A 20 -37.79 54.49 -26.24
C LYS A 20 -37.79 53.12 -26.95
N LYS A 21 -37.01 52.94 -28.02
CA LYS A 21 -36.83 51.68 -28.76
C LYS A 21 -35.56 50.93 -28.35
N LYS A 22 -34.87 51.35 -27.26
CA LYS A 22 -33.60 50.80 -26.75
C LYS A 22 -32.41 50.94 -27.71
N SER A 23 -32.48 51.85 -28.68
CA SER A 23 -31.33 52.17 -29.53
C SER A 23 -30.42 53.18 -28.82
N VAL A 24 -29.11 52.92 -28.85
CA VAL A 24 -28.11 53.77 -28.19
C VAL A 24 -27.97 55.08 -28.95
N GLN A 25 -28.29 56.19 -28.30
CA GLN A 25 -28.20 57.53 -28.86
C GLN A 25 -26.88 58.21 -28.49
N GLY A 26 -26.24 57.79 -27.39
CA GLY A 26 -24.89 58.23 -27.04
C GLY A 26 -24.38 57.65 -25.73
N LYS A 27 -23.08 57.81 -25.50
CA LYS A 27 -22.35 57.29 -24.34
C LYS A 27 -21.52 58.39 -23.69
N VAL A 28 -21.42 58.32 -22.37
CA VAL A 28 -20.56 59.18 -21.56
C VAL A 28 -19.68 58.27 -20.69
N THR A 29 -18.38 58.54 -20.67
CA THR A 29 -17.43 57.87 -19.78
C THR A 29 -16.88 58.91 -18.82
N ILE A 30 -17.15 58.74 -17.52
CA ILE A 30 -16.73 59.67 -16.46
C ILE A 30 -15.69 58.97 -15.60
N PRO A 31 -14.39 59.29 -15.74
CA PRO A 31 -13.35 58.73 -14.88
C PRO A 31 -13.57 59.13 -13.42
N VAL A 32 -13.41 58.20 -12.50
CA VAL A 32 -13.59 58.45 -11.06
C VAL A 32 -12.59 59.48 -10.54
N ALA A 33 -11.36 59.46 -11.05
CA ALA A 33 -10.34 60.50 -10.78
C ALA A 33 -10.80 61.93 -11.14
N SER A 34 -11.77 62.13 -12.04
CA SER A 34 -12.26 63.48 -12.37
C SER A 34 -13.24 64.04 -11.33
N LEU A 35 -13.72 63.21 -10.40
CA LEU A 35 -14.72 63.54 -9.38
C LEU A 35 -14.07 64.02 -8.06
N THR A 36 -12.75 63.94 -7.93
CA THR A 36 -12.00 64.33 -6.71
C THR A 36 -11.54 65.80 -6.72
N ASP A 37 -11.59 66.49 -7.87
CA ASP A 37 -10.93 67.79 -8.05
C ASP A 37 -11.66 69.01 -7.44
N ASN A 38 -12.91 68.89 -6.97
CA ASN A 38 -13.60 70.00 -6.30
C ASN A 38 -14.89 69.56 -5.56
N PRO A 39 -14.94 69.54 -4.21
CA PRO A 39 -16.09 69.06 -3.43
C PRO A 39 -17.31 70.00 -3.44
N ASN A 40 -17.17 71.23 -3.96
CA ASN A 40 -18.25 72.23 -4.00
C ASN A 40 -19.03 72.26 -5.33
N GLU A 41 -18.63 71.50 -6.35
CA GLU A 41 -19.32 71.41 -7.64
C GLU A 41 -19.86 70.00 -7.91
N ASN A 42 -20.94 69.65 -7.20
CA ASN A 42 -21.61 68.35 -7.36
C ASN A 42 -22.47 68.26 -8.64
N VAL A 43 -22.66 69.36 -9.38
CA VAL A 43 -23.41 69.39 -10.64
C VAL A 43 -22.47 69.72 -11.79
N ARG A 44 -22.29 68.79 -12.74
CA ARG A 44 -21.39 68.99 -13.90
C ARG A 44 -22.05 68.59 -15.22
N TRP A 45 -21.65 69.27 -16.29
CA TRP A 45 -22.06 68.95 -17.66
C TRP A 45 -21.03 68.04 -18.32
N TRP A 46 -21.48 66.88 -18.80
CA TRP A 46 -20.66 65.89 -19.46
C TRP A 46 -21.00 65.79 -20.95
N PRO A 47 -20.01 65.81 -21.86
CA PRO A 47 -20.24 65.61 -23.28
C PRO A 47 -20.68 64.16 -23.57
N ILE A 48 -21.68 64.02 -24.43
CA ILE A 48 -22.21 62.74 -24.90
C ILE A 48 -21.59 62.46 -26.27
N TYR A 49 -21.01 61.27 -26.43
CA TYR A 49 -20.39 60.83 -27.67
C TYR A 49 -21.21 59.72 -28.34
N HIS A 50 -21.30 59.76 -29.67
CA HIS A 50 -21.84 58.66 -30.47
C HIS A 50 -20.72 58.09 -31.34
N GLY A 51 -20.45 56.79 -31.23
CA GLY A 51 -19.27 56.18 -31.85
C GLY A 51 -17.96 56.62 -31.18
N GLU A 52 -16.89 56.81 -31.96
CA GLU A 52 -15.55 57.05 -31.42
C GLU A 52 -15.16 58.54 -31.26
N GLN A 53 -15.89 59.52 -31.83
CA GLN A 53 -15.42 60.92 -31.79
C GLN A 53 -16.45 62.04 -32.01
N GLU A 54 -17.74 61.75 -32.31
CA GLU A 54 -18.72 62.80 -32.55
C GLU A 54 -19.49 63.16 -31.27
N CYS A 55 -19.34 64.41 -30.81
CA CYS A 55 -20.08 64.94 -29.66
C CYS A 55 -21.50 65.30 -30.09
N VAL A 56 -22.47 64.48 -29.67
CA VAL A 56 -23.89 64.59 -30.06
C VAL A 56 -24.75 65.36 -29.05
N GLY A 57 -24.19 65.74 -27.90
CA GLY A 57 -24.91 66.51 -26.89
C GLY A 57 -24.14 66.67 -25.58
N LYS A 58 -24.82 67.19 -24.55
CA LYS A 58 -24.32 67.25 -23.17
C LYS A 58 -25.41 66.82 -22.20
N ILE A 59 -25.02 66.13 -21.13
CA ILE A 59 -25.90 65.75 -20.01
C ILE A 59 -25.43 66.43 -18.73
N GLN A 60 -26.37 66.96 -17.95
CA GLN A 60 -26.08 67.48 -16.62
C GLN A 60 -26.33 66.40 -15.59
N LEU A 61 -25.34 66.13 -14.74
CA LEU A 61 -25.44 65.13 -13.70
C LEU A 61 -25.10 65.76 -12.35
N PHE A 62 -25.92 65.41 -11.34
CA PHE A 62 -25.55 65.61 -9.95
C PHE A 62 -24.85 64.34 -9.45
N ILE A 63 -23.58 64.44 -9.11
CA ILE A 63 -22.77 63.35 -8.56
C ILE A 63 -22.18 63.83 -7.24
N GLY A 64 -22.73 63.33 -6.13
CA GLY A 64 -22.15 63.55 -4.81
C GLY A 64 -21.08 62.51 -4.54
N ASN A 65 -19.89 62.97 -4.16
CA ASN A 65 -18.80 62.09 -3.71
C ASN A 65 -18.65 62.22 -2.20
N THR A 66 -18.72 61.11 -1.47
CA THR A 66 -18.41 61.05 -0.04
C THR A 66 -17.06 60.36 0.13
N THR A 67 -15.98 61.10 -0.14
CA THR A 67 -14.63 60.68 0.26
C THR A 67 -14.50 60.93 1.76
N THR A 68 -14.42 59.88 2.57
CA THR A 68 -14.06 59.98 3.98
C THR A 68 -12.59 60.38 4.09
N SER A 69 -12.30 61.68 3.99
CA SER A 69 -11.02 62.25 4.37
C SER A 69 -11.12 62.74 5.81
N ASP A 70 -10.78 61.87 6.76
CA ASP A 70 -10.30 62.31 8.07
C ASP A 70 -9.29 61.29 8.61
N GLU A 71 -8.14 61.83 8.97
CA GLU A 71 -6.98 61.18 9.56
C GLU A 71 -7.36 60.61 10.94
N ASP A 72 -7.67 59.31 11.03
CA ASP A 72 -7.40 58.47 12.22
C ASP A 72 -7.86 56.99 12.11
N TYR A 73 -8.15 56.49 10.91
CA TYR A 73 -8.37 55.04 10.74
C TYR A 73 -7.65 54.54 9.48
N HIS A 74 -6.68 53.65 9.68
CA HIS A 74 -6.18 52.78 8.64
C HIS A 74 -7.31 51.85 8.17
N ILE A 75 -8.12 52.28 7.22
CA ILE A 75 -9.03 51.40 6.48
C ILE A 75 -8.66 51.51 5.00
N LYS A 76 -7.75 50.63 4.60
CA LYS A 76 -7.57 50.25 3.20
C LYS A 76 -8.79 49.40 2.80
N SER A 77 -9.50 49.82 1.76
CA SER A 77 -10.29 49.00 0.82
C SER A 77 -11.13 47.87 1.44
N ALA A 78 -12.44 48.05 1.62
CA ALA A 78 -13.22 47.09 2.40
C ALA A 78 -14.77 47.15 2.30
N PRO A 79 -15.45 46.04 1.95
CA PRO A 79 -16.79 45.68 2.46
C PRO A 79 -16.69 44.97 3.84
N VAL A 80 -15.76 45.43 4.70
CA VAL A 80 -15.19 44.65 5.82
C VAL A 80 -15.94 44.82 7.14
N VAL A 81 -16.80 45.82 7.33
CA VAL A 81 -17.35 46.09 8.68
C VAL A 81 -18.34 45.01 9.13
N GLU A 82 -19.31 44.66 8.29
CA GLU A 82 -20.38 43.71 8.62
C GLU A 82 -19.87 42.26 8.66
N THR A 83 -18.98 41.90 7.73
CA THR A 83 -18.34 40.58 7.70
C THR A 83 -17.37 40.39 8.88
N LEU A 84 -16.60 41.42 9.24
CA LEU A 84 -15.77 41.40 10.45
C LEU A 84 -16.60 41.35 11.74
N ALA A 85 -17.72 42.08 11.80
CA ALA A 85 -18.63 42.02 12.93
C ALA A 85 -19.27 40.64 13.06
N TYR A 86 -19.65 40.01 11.95
CA TYR A 86 -20.12 38.62 11.91
C TYR A 86 -19.02 37.65 12.39
N ASP A 87 -17.78 37.83 11.95
CA ASP A 87 -16.64 37.02 12.39
C ASP A 87 -16.44 37.08 13.91
N LEU A 88 -16.47 38.28 14.48
CA LEU A 88 -16.36 38.48 15.93
C LEU A 88 -17.53 37.82 16.68
N LEU A 89 -18.75 37.91 16.14
CA LEU A 89 -19.92 37.28 16.71
C LEU A 89 -19.83 35.75 16.66
N LEU A 90 -19.38 35.20 15.54
CA LEU A 90 -19.15 33.76 15.36
C LEU A 90 -18.05 33.26 16.29
N GLU A 91 -16.97 34.02 16.47
CA GLU A 91 -15.90 33.72 17.41
C GLU A 91 -16.41 33.75 18.86
N ALA A 92 -17.25 34.72 19.23
CA ALA A 92 -17.88 34.76 20.55
C ALA A 92 -18.81 33.54 20.77
N ALA A 93 -19.61 33.18 19.76
CA ALA A 93 -20.51 32.02 19.80
C ALA A 93 -19.74 30.71 19.98
N THR A 94 -18.70 30.47 19.17
CA THR A 94 -17.87 29.27 19.25
C THR A 94 -17.16 29.15 20.60
N ARG A 95 -16.62 30.26 21.14
CA ARG A 95 -16.03 30.28 22.48
C ARG A 95 -17.06 30.01 23.57
N ALA A 96 -18.23 30.65 23.51
CA ALA A 96 -19.29 30.48 24.51
C ALA A 96 -19.83 29.04 24.55
N GLN A 97 -19.89 28.37 23.40
CA GLN A 97 -20.36 26.98 23.30
C GLN A 97 -19.26 25.93 23.49
N LYS A 98 -18.03 26.35 23.81
CA LYS A 98 -16.87 25.45 23.91
C LYS A 98 -16.74 24.59 22.65
N PHE A 99 -16.60 25.25 21.51
CA PHE A 99 -16.43 24.59 20.23
C PHE A 99 -15.11 23.79 20.21
N HIS A 100 -15.19 22.49 19.92
CA HIS A 100 -14.04 21.59 19.81
C HIS A 100 -14.38 20.40 18.91
N SER A 101 -13.42 19.52 18.63
CA SER A 101 -13.55 18.39 17.70
C SER A 101 -14.74 17.45 17.96
N GLN A 102 -15.21 17.35 19.20
CA GLN A 102 -16.37 16.53 19.60
C GLN A 102 -17.67 17.33 19.72
N ASN A 103 -17.61 18.66 19.73
CA ASN A 103 -18.76 19.55 19.79
C ASN A 103 -18.67 20.60 18.70
N LEU A 104 -19.12 20.21 17.51
CA LEU A 104 -19.09 21.05 16.32
C LEU A 104 -20.40 21.81 16.11
N SER A 105 -21.45 21.62 16.93
CA SER A 105 -22.76 22.25 16.69
C SER A 105 -22.88 23.63 17.32
N LEU A 106 -23.37 24.61 16.56
CA LEU A 106 -23.88 25.88 17.10
C LEU A 106 -25.37 25.74 17.39
N ASN A 107 -25.76 25.84 18.66
CA ASN A 107 -27.15 25.62 19.09
C ASN A 107 -27.76 26.83 19.82
N GLY A 108 -29.10 26.86 19.90
CA GLY A 108 -29.84 27.79 20.76
C GLY A 108 -29.74 29.27 20.34
N SER A 109 -29.63 30.15 21.32
CA SER A 109 -29.66 31.61 21.15
C SER A 109 -28.54 32.14 20.24
N TRP A 110 -27.37 31.51 20.25
CA TRP A 110 -26.25 31.91 19.39
C TRP A 110 -26.49 31.58 17.91
N LYS A 111 -27.07 30.41 17.60
CA LYS A 111 -27.43 30.06 16.22
C LYS A 111 -28.47 31.04 15.67
N TRP A 112 -29.50 31.32 16.47
CA TRP A 112 -30.51 32.32 16.14
C TRP A 112 -29.87 33.69 15.91
N LEU A 113 -29.03 34.17 16.84
CA LEU A 113 -28.40 35.48 16.75
C LEU A 113 -27.52 35.63 15.50
N LEU A 114 -26.75 34.59 15.14
CA LEU A 114 -25.95 34.57 13.91
C LEU A 114 -26.83 34.65 12.65
N SER A 115 -27.95 33.90 12.62
CA SER A 115 -28.89 33.94 11.49
C SER A 115 -29.54 35.31 11.34
N GLU A 116 -30.06 35.89 12.43
CA GLU A 116 -30.69 37.22 12.40
C GLU A 116 -29.68 38.31 12.05
N PHE A 117 -28.46 38.23 12.57
CA PHE A 117 -27.40 39.18 12.23
C PHE A 117 -27.08 39.12 10.74
N ALA A 118 -26.92 37.91 10.18
CA ALA A 118 -26.61 37.75 8.77
C ALA A 118 -27.73 38.29 7.87
N GLU A 119 -28.99 38.00 8.22
CA GLU A 119 -30.16 38.51 7.48
C GLU A 119 -30.29 40.03 7.57
N TYR A 120 -30.14 40.60 8.77
CA TYR A 120 -30.30 42.04 8.99
C TYR A 120 -29.20 42.88 8.33
N TYR A 121 -27.94 42.43 8.40
CA TYR A 121 -26.79 43.14 7.84
C TYR A 121 -26.41 42.69 6.43
N GLY A 122 -27.15 41.76 5.83
CA GLY A 122 -26.94 41.30 4.46
C GLY A 122 -25.65 40.50 4.25
N VAL A 123 -25.18 39.78 5.27
CA VAL A 123 -24.04 38.86 5.13
C VAL A 123 -24.51 37.65 4.33
N SER A 124 -23.80 37.34 3.25
CA SER A 124 -24.21 36.28 2.33
C SER A 124 -24.25 34.91 3.02
N ASP A 125 -25.18 34.06 2.59
CA ASP A 125 -25.28 32.69 3.08
C ASP A 125 -23.98 31.89 2.82
N SER A 126 -23.38 32.06 1.63
CA SER A 126 -22.07 31.49 1.29
C SER A 126 -20.97 31.90 2.26
N TYR A 127 -20.91 33.19 2.63
CA TYR A 127 -19.92 33.70 3.57
C TYR A 127 -20.11 33.10 4.98
N THR A 128 -21.35 33.07 5.48
CA THR A 128 -21.63 32.51 6.81
C THR A 128 -21.22 31.03 6.91
N LYS A 129 -21.53 30.23 5.88
CA LYS A 129 -21.15 28.81 5.80
C LYS A 129 -19.65 28.62 5.64
N LEU A 130 -18.99 29.38 4.77
CA LEU A 130 -17.54 29.34 4.58
C LEU A 130 -16.79 29.68 5.86
N ARG A 131 -17.26 30.71 6.57
CA ARG A 131 -16.61 31.13 7.81
C ARG A 131 -16.77 30.09 8.91
N TYR A 132 -17.94 29.50 9.01
CA TYR A 132 -18.18 28.41 9.93
C TYR A 132 -17.37 27.16 9.57
N LEU A 133 -17.29 26.80 8.29
CA LEU A 133 -16.43 25.72 7.78
C LEU A 133 -14.97 25.95 8.14
N SER A 134 -14.46 27.17 7.98
CA SER A 134 -13.10 27.54 8.40
C SER A 134 -12.85 27.28 9.90
N HIS A 135 -13.84 27.54 10.77
CA HIS A 135 -13.74 27.21 12.20
C HIS A 135 -13.78 25.70 12.45
N VAL A 136 -14.62 24.96 11.73
CA VAL A 136 -14.68 23.49 11.78
C VAL A 136 -13.32 22.90 11.38
N MET A 137 -12.70 23.40 10.30
CA MET A 137 -11.41 22.90 9.81
C MET A 137 -10.26 23.08 10.81
N ASN A 138 -10.28 24.13 11.62
CA ASN A 138 -9.26 24.34 12.67
C ASN A 138 -9.27 23.29 13.78
N VAL A 139 -10.37 22.55 13.94
CA VAL A 139 -10.53 21.50 14.98
C VAL A 139 -10.95 20.16 14.37
N ALA A 140 -10.85 20.03 13.05
CA ALA A 140 -11.37 18.88 12.32
C ALA A 140 -10.61 17.61 12.71
N THR A 141 -11.37 16.54 12.93
CA THR A 141 -10.86 15.20 13.18
C THR A 141 -11.54 14.22 12.22
N PRO A 142 -10.88 13.09 11.90
CA PRO A 142 -11.40 12.06 10.98
C PRO A 142 -12.57 11.26 11.59
N THR A 143 -13.63 11.96 11.98
CA THR A 143 -14.85 11.39 12.57
C THR A 143 -16.02 11.55 11.60
N LYS A 144 -16.99 10.64 11.68
CA LYS A 144 -18.21 10.70 10.85
C LYS A 144 -18.95 12.02 11.01
N THR A 145 -19.11 12.50 12.24
CA THR A 145 -19.83 13.75 12.55
C THR A 145 -19.15 14.96 11.92
N CYS A 146 -17.83 15.03 11.97
CA CYS A 146 -17.06 16.10 11.34
C CYS A 146 -17.20 16.05 9.80
N LEU A 147 -17.00 14.89 9.19
CA LEU A 147 -17.06 14.74 7.73
C LEU A 147 -18.46 14.99 7.15
N LEU A 148 -19.52 14.57 7.86
CA LEU A 148 -20.90 14.88 7.47
C LEU A 148 -21.18 16.38 7.52
N LEU A 149 -20.68 17.08 8.54
CA LEU A 149 -20.83 18.54 8.66
C LEU A 149 -20.06 19.25 7.54
N VAL A 150 -18.83 18.83 7.24
CA VAL A 150 -18.05 19.35 6.11
C VAL A 150 -18.82 19.17 4.80
N HIS A 151 -19.35 17.97 4.55
CA HIS A 151 -20.18 17.69 3.38
C HIS A 151 -21.41 18.63 3.31
N GLU A 152 -22.17 18.75 4.40
CA GLU A 152 -23.37 19.61 4.47
C GLU A 152 -23.05 21.07 4.14
N LEU A 153 -21.95 21.61 4.67
CA LEU A 153 -21.55 23.00 4.44
C LEU A 153 -21.03 23.21 3.02
N LEU A 154 -20.28 22.25 2.47
CA LEU A 154 -19.59 22.38 1.20
C LEU A 154 -20.53 22.30 0.00
N VAL A 155 -21.56 21.45 0.02
CA VAL A 155 -22.53 21.28 -1.08
C VAL A 155 -23.10 22.61 -1.61
N PRO A 156 -23.74 23.47 -0.79
CA PRO A 156 -24.31 24.72 -1.27
C PRO A 156 -23.25 25.72 -1.76
N ILE A 157 -22.04 25.71 -1.16
CA ILE A 157 -20.94 26.58 -1.56
C ILE A 157 -20.43 26.21 -2.96
N LEU A 158 -20.30 24.91 -3.24
CA LEU A 158 -19.85 24.43 -4.55
C LEU A 158 -20.88 24.71 -5.65
N MET A 159 -22.17 24.64 -5.33
CA MET A 159 -23.24 25.07 -6.23
C MET A 159 -23.10 26.58 -6.54
N ALA A 160 -22.97 27.43 -5.51
CA ALA A 160 -22.74 28.86 -5.69
C ALA A 160 -21.45 29.19 -6.46
N ARG A 161 -20.40 28.37 -6.33
CA ARG A 161 -19.18 28.47 -7.15
C ARG A 161 -19.47 28.21 -8.63
N SER A 162 -20.21 27.15 -8.92
CA SER A 162 -20.56 26.78 -10.31
C SER A 162 -21.40 27.85 -11.00
N GLU A 163 -22.29 28.51 -10.23
CA GLU A 163 -23.14 29.61 -10.68
C GLU A 163 -22.40 30.96 -10.72
N LYS A 164 -21.12 31.00 -10.33
CA LYS A 164 -20.26 32.21 -10.24
C LYS A 164 -20.82 33.28 -9.28
N CYS A 165 -21.56 32.86 -8.26
CA CYS A 165 -22.15 33.74 -7.25
C CYS A 165 -21.20 34.10 -6.11
N LEU A 166 -20.02 33.45 -6.02
CA LEU A 166 -19.07 33.71 -4.94
C LEU A 166 -18.29 35.02 -5.12
N THR A 167 -18.18 35.78 -4.04
CA THR A 167 -17.33 36.99 -3.96
C THR A 167 -15.84 36.62 -3.96
N ARG A 168 -14.96 37.61 -4.15
CA ARG A 168 -13.50 37.40 -4.11
C ARG A 168 -13.03 36.91 -2.73
N GLN A 169 -13.60 37.45 -1.66
CA GLN A 169 -13.29 37.04 -0.29
C GLN A 169 -13.73 35.60 -0.03
N GLU A 170 -14.95 35.24 -0.44
CA GLU A 170 -15.48 33.88 -0.31
C GLU A 170 -14.64 32.86 -1.09
N LYS A 171 -14.21 33.20 -2.31
CA LYS A 171 -13.30 32.36 -3.09
C LYS A 171 -11.97 32.12 -2.36
N SER A 172 -11.42 33.14 -1.72
CA SER A 172 -10.18 33.00 -0.93
C SER A 172 -10.38 32.04 0.25
N ILE A 173 -11.45 32.23 1.03
CA ILE A 173 -11.75 31.37 2.19
C ILE A 173 -12.02 29.94 1.73
N LEU A 174 -12.73 29.76 0.60
CA LEU A 174 -12.99 28.45 0.03
C LEU A 174 -11.68 27.73 -0.33
N MET A 175 -10.74 28.40 -1.00
CA MET A 175 -9.44 27.81 -1.34
C MET A 175 -8.68 27.34 -0.09
N ASP A 176 -8.68 28.15 0.98
CA ASP A 176 -8.04 27.77 2.25
C ASP A 176 -8.74 26.57 2.89
N CYS A 177 -10.08 26.54 2.85
CA CYS A 177 -10.86 25.41 3.36
C CYS A 177 -10.61 24.14 2.54
N GLU A 178 -10.55 24.22 1.22
CA GLU A 178 -10.26 23.07 0.34
C GLU A 178 -8.90 22.45 0.70
N ILE A 179 -7.87 23.26 0.93
CA ILE A 179 -6.55 22.76 1.37
C ILE A 179 -6.63 21.98 2.68
N GLU A 180 -7.37 22.50 3.68
CA GLU A 180 -7.53 21.80 4.96
C GLU A 180 -8.40 20.55 4.83
N ILE A 181 -9.42 20.57 3.95
CA ILE A 181 -10.26 19.40 3.67
C ILE A 181 -9.43 18.30 2.99
N GLU A 182 -8.57 18.63 2.04
CA GLU A 182 -7.64 17.67 1.43
C GLU A 182 -6.72 17.02 2.48
N LYS A 183 -6.18 17.80 3.43
CA LYS A 183 -5.38 17.26 4.53
C LYS A 183 -6.20 16.32 5.43
N LEU A 184 -7.44 16.67 5.72
CA LEU A 184 -8.34 15.82 6.49
C LEU A 184 -8.63 14.51 5.74
N LEU A 185 -8.96 14.58 4.45
CA LEU A 185 -9.23 13.41 3.61
C LEU A 185 -8.00 12.50 3.50
N ALA A 186 -6.81 13.08 3.27
CA ALA A 186 -5.55 12.33 3.32
C ALA A 186 -5.39 11.61 4.65
N ASN A 187 -5.60 12.30 5.78
CA ASN A 187 -5.51 11.69 7.10
C ASN A 187 -6.53 10.56 7.33
N VAL A 188 -7.74 10.68 6.78
CA VAL A 188 -8.76 9.61 6.83
C VAL A 188 -8.32 8.39 6.02
N PHE A 189 -8.01 8.59 4.74
CA PHE A 189 -7.69 7.50 3.82
C PHE A 189 -6.33 6.86 4.10
N GLU A 190 -5.34 7.60 4.59
CA GLU A 190 -4.04 7.06 5.00
C GLU A 190 -4.11 6.25 6.32
N ASN A 191 -5.21 6.34 7.06
CA ASN A 191 -5.40 5.65 8.35
C ASN A 191 -6.73 4.88 8.42
N TYR A 192 -7.28 4.43 7.28
CA TYR A 192 -8.63 3.84 7.21
C TYR A 192 -8.91 2.69 8.20
N LYS A 193 -7.90 1.88 8.55
CA LYS A 193 -8.02 0.78 9.55
C LYS A 193 -7.93 1.23 11.02
N SER A 194 -7.46 2.45 11.25
CA SER A 194 -7.27 3.04 12.59
C SER A 194 -8.37 4.04 12.94
N LEU A 195 -9.35 4.26 12.07
CA LEU A 195 -10.44 5.20 12.32
C LEU A 195 -11.37 4.69 13.42
N ASP A 196 -11.41 5.41 14.54
CA ASP A 196 -12.23 5.04 15.68
C ASP A 196 -12.85 6.27 16.34
N GLU A 197 -14.19 6.29 16.39
CA GLU A 197 -14.98 7.38 16.96
C GLU A 197 -14.89 7.48 18.49
N ASN A 198 -14.42 6.43 19.17
CA ASN A 198 -14.26 6.43 20.63
C ASN A 198 -13.11 7.32 21.11
N TYR A 199 -12.19 7.68 20.21
CA TYR A 199 -11.04 8.52 20.51
C TYR A 199 -11.30 9.97 20.12
N SER A 200 -10.84 10.92 20.94
CA SER A 200 -11.00 12.36 20.68
C SER A 200 -10.31 12.84 19.40
N SER A 201 -9.27 12.12 18.95
CA SER A 201 -8.57 12.32 17.68
C SER A 201 -9.27 11.67 16.49
N GLY A 202 -10.28 10.81 16.68
CA GLY A 202 -10.86 9.97 15.63
C GLY A 202 -9.95 8.82 15.16
N LEU A 203 -8.81 8.61 15.81
CA LEU A 203 -7.82 7.59 15.46
C LEU A 203 -7.41 6.76 16.68
N ALA A 204 -7.60 5.45 16.59
CA ALA A 204 -7.02 4.47 17.49
C ALA A 204 -5.52 4.26 17.20
N ASP A 205 -4.80 3.67 18.16
CA ASP A 205 -3.41 3.29 17.94
C ASP A 205 -3.32 2.23 16.83
N ILE A 206 -2.34 2.39 15.95
CA ILE A 206 -2.05 1.49 14.83
C ILE A 206 -1.63 0.11 15.36
N SER A 207 -1.15 0.01 16.60
CA SER A 207 -0.84 -1.27 17.26
C SER A 207 -2.08 -2.06 17.71
N GLY A 208 -3.27 -1.45 17.68
CA GLY A 208 -4.50 -2.06 18.13
C GLY A 208 -4.99 -3.23 17.27
N PRO A 209 -5.95 -4.03 17.78
CA PRO A 209 -6.57 -5.11 17.04
C PRO A 209 -7.19 -4.56 15.74
N VAL A 210 -7.06 -5.32 14.66
CA VAL A 210 -7.58 -4.91 13.35
C VAL A 210 -9.11 -4.87 13.43
N GLN A 211 -9.72 -3.70 13.18
CA GLN A 211 -11.16 -3.63 13.02
C GLN A 211 -11.57 -4.47 11.81
N GLU A 212 -12.53 -5.36 12.02
CA GLU A 212 -12.98 -6.30 10.98
C GLU A 212 -14.02 -5.72 10.02
N SER A 213 -14.44 -4.48 10.23
CA SER A 213 -15.45 -3.78 9.43
C SER A 213 -14.98 -2.41 9.00
N ALA A 214 -15.56 -1.86 7.93
CA ALA A 214 -15.25 -0.51 7.50
C ALA A 214 -15.68 0.51 8.56
N SER A 215 -14.81 1.50 8.81
CA SER A 215 -15.14 2.58 9.73
C SER A 215 -16.30 3.42 9.18
N THR A 216 -17.21 3.83 10.08
CA THR A 216 -18.37 4.67 9.78
C THR A 216 -18.00 6.05 9.23
N ALA A 217 -16.74 6.48 9.39
CA ALA A 217 -16.21 7.72 8.85
C ALA A 217 -15.82 7.61 7.35
N LEU A 218 -15.59 6.41 6.81
CA LEU A 218 -15.09 6.26 5.44
C LEU A 218 -16.11 6.66 4.37
N SER A 219 -17.38 6.26 4.53
CA SER A 219 -18.43 6.64 3.57
C SER A 219 -18.62 8.17 3.47
N PRO A 220 -18.75 8.93 4.57
CA PRO A 220 -18.72 10.39 4.53
C PRO A 220 -17.47 10.97 3.86
N ALA A 221 -16.29 10.40 4.10
CA ALA A 221 -15.05 10.87 3.48
C ALA A 221 -15.08 10.70 1.95
N VAL A 222 -15.58 9.56 1.45
CA VAL A 222 -15.74 9.33 0.01
C VAL A 222 -16.73 10.34 -0.59
N HIS A 223 -17.82 10.67 0.09
CA HIS A 223 -18.75 11.70 -0.38
C HIS A 223 -18.10 13.09 -0.44
N VAL A 224 -17.34 13.49 0.58
CA VAL A 224 -16.61 14.77 0.57
C VAL A 224 -15.55 14.78 -0.54
N PHE A 225 -14.83 13.68 -0.74
CA PHE A 225 -13.87 13.52 -1.83
C PHE A 225 -14.56 13.65 -3.21
N SER A 226 -15.77 13.09 -3.37
CA SER A 226 -16.59 13.19 -4.59
C SER A 226 -17.04 14.62 -4.91
N LEU A 227 -17.10 15.51 -3.91
CA LEU A 227 -17.47 16.90 -4.12
C LEU A 227 -16.30 17.73 -4.66
N LEU A 228 -15.08 17.42 -4.22
CA LEU A 228 -13.87 18.12 -4.62
C LEU A 228 -13.27 17.57 -5.91
N HIS A 229 -13.42 16.26 -6.13
CA HIS A 229 -12.80 15.54 -7.24
C HIS A 229 -13.84 14.82 -8.11
N ASP A 230 -13.60 14.81 -9.41
CA ASP A 230 -14.30 13.90 -10.31
C ASP A 230 -13.76 12.47 -10.11
N ILE A 231 -14.47 11.66 -9.32
CA ILE A 231 -14.11 10.26 -9.02
C ILE A 231 -13.96 9.37 -10.27
N LEU A 232 -14.57 9.75 -11.39
CA LEU A 232 -14.42 9.01 -12.64
C LEU A 232 -13.11 9.36 -13.38
N SER A 233 -12.49 10.48 -13.03
CA SER A 233 -11.20 10.88 -13.59
C SER A 233 -10.07 9.98 -13.08
N LEU A 234 -9.08 9.74 -13.94
CA LEU A 234 -7.89 8.97 -13.58
C LEU A 234 -7.06 9.66 -12.50
N GLU A 235 -7.01 10.99 -12.52
CA GLU A 235 -6.26 11.80 -11.54
C GLU A 235 -6.83 11.61 -10.13
N ALA A 236 -8.14 11.73 -9.95
CA ALA A 236 -8.78 11.50 -8.65
C ALA A 236 -8.60 10.06 -8.15
N GLN A 237 -8.72 9.09 -9.06
CA GLN A 237 -8.50 7.69 -8.73
C GLN A 237 -7.06 7.43 -8.28
N ASP A 238 -6.08 8.06 -8.93
CA ASP A 238 -4.68 7.92 -8.57
C ASP A 238 -4.36 8.60 -7.24
N ILE A 239 -4.96 9.75 -6.93
CA ILE A 239 -4.87 10.38 -5.60
C ILE A 239 -5.38 9.42 -4.51
N LEU A 240 -6.58 8.87 -4.69
CA LEU A 240 -7.17 7.95 -3.72
C LEU A 240 -6.35 6.66 -3.58
N LYS A 241 -5.88 6.09 -4.70
CA LYS A 241 -4.94 4.95 -4.69
C LYS A 241 -3.67 5.27 -3.91
N ASN A 242 -3.10 6.46 -4.09
CA ASN A 242 -1.88 6.86 -3.38
C ASN A 242 -2.09 6.91 -1.87
N TYR A 243 -3.22 7.46 -1.39
CA TYR A 243 -3.53 7.44 0.04
C TYR A 243 -3.64 6.02 0.59
N LEU A 244 -4.34 5.13 -0.11
CA LEU A 244 -4.50 3.72 0.29
C LEU A 244 -3.17 2.97 0.26
N GLN A 245 -2.31 3.23 -0.73
CA GLN A 245 -0.96 2.68 -0.78
C GLN A 245 -0.12 3.18 0.40
N THR A 246 -0.20 4.46 0.74
CA THR A 246 0.50 5.03 1.90
C THR A 246 0.03 4.39 3.21
N ALA A 247 -1.28 4.18 3.37
CA ALA A 247 -1.84 3.45 4.51
C ALA A 247 -1.28 2.02 4.61
N ALA A 248 -1.31 1.26 3.51
CA ALA A 248 -0.77 -0.09 3.46
C ALA A 248 0.74 -0.13 3.78
N LYS A 249 1.53 0.82 3.25
CA LYS A 249 2.96 0.95 3.57
C LYS A 249 3.19 1.22 5.06
N LYS A 250 2.40 2.11 5.67
CA LYS A 250 2.49 2.45 7.09
C LYS A 250 2.19 1.24 7.98
N ARG A 251 1.11 0.50 7.66
CA ARG A 251 0.74 -0.75 8.36
C ARG A 251 1.79 -1.84 8.17
N CYS A 252 2.30 -2.02 6.96
CA CYS A 252 3.34 -3.01 6.67
C CYS A 252 4.62 -2.71 7.46
N ARG A 253 5.05 -1.44 7.51
CA ARG A 253 6.24 -1.03 8.24
C ARG A 253 6.14 -1.35 9.73
N MET A 254 4.97 -1.18 10.34
CA MET A 254 4.73 -1.53 11.75
C MET A 254 4.97 -3.02 12.02
N HIS A 255 4.38 -3.90 11.20
CA HIS A 255 4.60 -5.35 11.33
C HIS A 255 6.06 -5.76 11.10
N MET A 256 6.80 -5.00 10.29
CA MET A 256 8.20 -5.28 10.01
C MET A 256 9.18 -4.90 11.13
N VAL A 257 8.80 -4.05 12.10
CA VAL A 257 9.72 -3.56 13.14
C VAL A 257 10.38 -4.71 13.92
N GLU A 258 9.61 -5.74 14.27
CA GLU A 258 10.09 -6.89 15.06
C GLU A 258 11.12 -7.76 14.32
N THR A 259 11.23 -7.60 13.00
CA THR A 259 12.15 -8.37 12.15
C THR A 259 13.35 -7.54 11.67
N ASP A 260 13.46 -6.26 12.05
CA ASP A 260 14.48 -5.34 11.51
C ASP A 260 15.90 -5.79 11.87
N GLU A 261 16.06 -6.35 13.06
CA GLU A 261 17.32 -6.89 13.57
C GLU A 261 17.92 -8.01 12.70
N TYR A 262 17.09 -8.76 11.95
CA TYR A 262 17.54 -9.89 11.12
C TYR A 262 17.83 -9.51 9.66
N VAL A 263 17.68 -8.24 9.31
CA VAL A 263 17.78 -7.75 7.92
C VAL A 263 18.84 -6.66 7.77
N SER A 264 19.29 -6.05 8.86
CA SER A 264 20.40 -5.10 8.83
C SER A 264 21.73 -5.80 8.55
N CYS A 265 22.35 -5.51 7.39
CA CYS A 265 23.66 -6.05 6.97
C CYS A 265 24.86 -5.61 7.84
N ASN A 266 24.66 -5.00 9.01
CA ASN A 266 25.72 -4.47 9.88
C ASN A 266 26.21 -5.45 10.94
N SER A 267 25.71 -6.69 10.96
CA SER A 267 26.25 -7.73 11.85
C SER A 267 27.48 -8.37 11.23
N GLU A 268 28.64 -7.74 11.42
CA GLU A 268 29.91 -8.47 11.42
C GLU A 268 29.77 -9.68 12.35
N GLY A 269 29.81 -10.88 11.78
CA GLY A 269 30.13 -12.11 12.51
C GLY A 269 29.30 -12.43 13.76
N PHE A 270 27.97 -12.22 13.75
CA PHE A 270 27.15 -12.86 14.78
C PHE A 270 27.12 -14.36 14.48
N LEU A 271 27.85 -15.14 15.28
CA LEU A 271 27.60 -16.56 15.47
C LEU A 271 26.21 -16.69 16.10
N LEU A 272 25.16 -16.57 15.28
CA LEU A 272 23.79 -16.83 15.69
C LEU A 272 23.73 -18.29 16.16
N ASP A 273 23.36 -18.49 17.43
CA ASP A 273 23.13 -19.84 17.93
C ASP A 273 21.91 -20.48 17.25
N SER A 274 21.74 -21.80 17.37
CA SER A 274 20.62 -22.51 16.73
C SER A 274 19.24 -21.96 17.17
N LEU A 275 19.14 -21.46 18.41
CA LEU A 275 17.90 -20.93 18.98
C LEU A 275 17.50 -19.59 18.32
N THR A 276 18.46 -18.70 18.13
CA THR A 276 18.26 -17.39 17.50
C THR A 276 17.90 -17.53 16.03
N ILE A 277 18.48 -18.49 15.30
CA ILE A 277 18.09 -18.80 13.91
C ILE A 277 16.64 -19.29 13.88
N SER A 278 16.29 -20.27 14.72
CA SER A 278 14.93 -20.78 14.80
C SER A 278 13.91 -19.68 15.13
N THR A 279 14.25 -18.78 16.06
CA THR A 279 13.41 -17.64 16.44
C THR A 279 13.25 -16.64 15.30
N ALA A 280 14.32 -16.36 14.54
CA ALA A 280 14.27 -15.45 13.41
C ALA A 280 13.34 -15.96 12.30
N TYR A 281 13.44 -17.25 11.97
CA TYR A 281 12.54 -17.91 11.00
C TYR A 281 11.09 -17.92 11.49
N LEU A 282 10.87 -18.17 12.79
CA LEU A 282 9.53 -18.12 13.38
C LEU A 282 8.92 -16.72 13.32
N LYS A 283 9.68 -15.67 13.62
CA LYS A 283 9.22 -14.28 13.48
C LYS A 283 8.90 -13.93 12.03
N MET A 284 9.71 -14.40 11.07
CA MET A 284 9.44 -14.18 9.65
C MET A 284 8.18 -14.92 9.17
N LYS A 285 7.94 -16.14 9.68
CA LYS A 285 6.69 -16.89 9.46
C LYS A 285 5.48 -16.12 9.99
N ASN A 286 5.56 -15.61 11.22
CA ASN A 286 4.49 -14.81 11.83
C ASN A 286 4.23 -13.53 11.02
N LEU A 287 5.28 -12.90 10.47
CA LEU A 287 5.12 -11.75 9.58
C LEU A 287 4.28 -12.08 8.34
N CYS A 288 4.51 -13.24 7.69
CA CYS A 288 3.69 -13.68 6.56
C CYS A 288 2.21 -13.82 6.96
N GLN A 289 1.94 -14.40 8.14
CA GLN A 289 0.58 -14.59 8.65
C GLN A 289 -0.09 -13.25 8.99
N ASN A 290 0.61 -12.36 9.67
CA ASN A 290 0.09 -11.03 10.02
C ASN A 290 -0.29 -10.24 8.77
N ILE A 291 0.58 -10.25 7.75
CA ILE A 291 0.30 -9.57 6.48
C ILE A 291 -0.86 -10.24 5.72
N SER A 292 -0.99 -11.58 5.76
CA SER A 292 -2.19 -12.25 5.22
C SER A 292 -3.47 -11.77 5.92
N ASN A 293 -3.44 -11.65 7.25
CA ASN A 293 -4.61 -11.20 8.02
C ASN A 293 -4.95 -9.74 7.68
N GLU A 294 -3.96 -8.87 7.43
CA GLU A 294 -4.20 -7.52 6.95
C GLU A 294 -4.92 -7.50 5.59
N ILE A 295 -4.52 -8.33 4.64
CA ILE A 295 -5.19 -8.40 3.34
C ILE A 295 -6.62 -8.93 3.49
N GLU A 296 -6.83 -9.91 4.36
CA GLU A 296 -8.17 -10.43 4.64
C GLU A 296 -9.09 -9.35 5.23
N THR A 297 -8.59 -8.47 6.09
CA THR A 297 -9.39 -7.33 6.56
C THR A 297 -9.67 -6.32 5.46
N ASP A 298 -8.73 -6.11 4.54
CA ASP A 298 -8.94 -5.26 3.36
C ASP A 298 -10.01 -5.82 2.42
N ILE A 299 -10.06 -7.14 2.25
CA ILE A 299 -11.12 -7.83 1.51
C ILE A 299 -12.48 -7.61 2.20
N LYS A 300 -12.55 -7.74 3.52
CA LYS A 300 -13.79 -7.46 4.29
C LYS A 300 -14.26 -6.01 4.09
N ILE A 301 -13.36 -5.03 4.24
CA ILE A 301 -13.69 -3.61 4.02
C ILE A 301 -14.15 -3.35 2.57
N THR A 302 -13.50 -4.00 1.60
CA THR A 302 -13.86 -3.88 0.18
C THR A 302 -15.27 -4.45 -0.09
N SER A 303 -15.64 -5.53 0.60
CA SER A 303 -16.96 -6.16 0.47
C SER A 303 -18.12 -5.30 0.99
N GLU A 304 -17.85 -4.29 1.82
CA GLU A 304 -18.85 -3.34 2.30
C GLU A 304 -19.17 -2.22 1.28
N HIS A 305 -18.50 -2.21 0.12
CA HIS A 305 -18.76 -1.28 -0.99
C HIS A 305 -18.66 0.20 -0.62
N VAL A 306 -17.75 0.55 0.30
CA VAL A 306 -17.54 1.94 0.74
C VAL A 306 -16.81 2.77 -0.32
N PHE A 307 -15.91 2.15 -1.09
CA PHE A 307 -15.16 2.80 -2.16
C PHE A 307 -15.88 2.70 -3.51
N PRO A 308 -15.62 3.63 -4.45
CA PRO A 308 -16.10 3.53 -5.83
C PRO A 308 -15.67 2.21 -6.49
N SER A 309 -16.46 1.68 -7.41
CA SER A 309 -16.17 0.41 -8.09
C SER A 309 -14.87 0.40 -8.90
N SER A 310 -14.29 1.56 -9.19
CA SER A 310 -12.98 1.70 -9.85
C SER A 310 -11.79 1.50 -8.91
N ILE A 311 -12.03 1.43 -7.59
CA ILE A 311 -11.00 1.32 -6.55
C ILE A 311 -11.19 -0.01 -5.82
N ASP A 312 -10.29 -0.96 -6.11
CA ASP A 312 -10.19 -2.21 -5.36
C ASP A 312 -9.14 -2.08 -4.27
N LEU A 313 -9.58 -1.75 -3.05
CA LEU A 313 -8.71 -1.61 -1.88
C LEU A 313 -7.89 -2.89 -1.65
N SER A 314 -8.52 -4.05 -1.74
CA SER A 314 -7.86 -5.34 -1.48
C SER A 314 -6.71 -5.61 -2.44
N SER A 315 -6.90 -5.36 -3.73
CA SER A 315 -5.87 -5.51 -4.75
C SER A 315 -4.73 -4.49 -4.58
N ILE A 316 -5.07 -3.22 -4.30
CA ILE A 316 -4.07 -2.15 -4.06
C ILE A 316 -3.20 -2.48 -2.84
N ALA A 317 -3.82 -2.86 -1.73
CA ALA A 317 -3.12 -3.16 -0.49
C ALA A 317 -2.28 -4.44 -0.64
N ALA A 318 -2.84 -5.51 -1.22
CA ALA A 318 -2.14 -6.76 -1.47
C ALA A 318 -0.91 -6.59 -2.37
N ALA A 319 -0.99 -5.73 -3.39
CA ALA A 319 0.16 -5.38 -4.23
C ALA A 319 1.31 -4.80 -3.38
N VAL A 320 1.01 -3.81 -2.53
CA VAL A 320 2.00 -3.18 -1.65
C VAL A 320 2.58 -4.19 -0.66
N TYR A 321 1.72 -4.94 0.02
CA TYR A 321 2.12 -5.93 1.01
C TYR A 321 2.99 -7.04 0.40
N SER A 322 2.59 -7.59 -0.75
CA SER A 322 3.33 -8.64 -1.45
C SER A 322 4.72 -8.18 -1.87
N THR A 323 4.85 -6.98 -2.46
CA THR A 323 6.15 -6.43 -2.85
C THR A 323 7.05 -6.16 -1.63
N GLN A 324 6.51 -5.55 -0.57
CA GLN A 324 7.29 -5.27 0.64
C GLN A 324 7.73 -6.55 1.35
N LEU A 325 6.81 -7.51 1.54
CA LEU A 325 7.13 -8.80 2.15
C LEU A 325 8.14 -9.58 1.32
N CYS A 326 8.01 -9.61 -0.01
CA CYS A 326 8.98 -10.28 -0.87
C CYS A 326 10.38 -9.67 -0.73
N ASN A 327 10.51 -8.34 -0.72
CA ASN A 327 11.79 -7.67 -0.52
C ASN A 327 12.38 -7.98 0.85
N ARG A 328 11.52 -8.00 1.89
CA ARG A 328 11.92 -8.34 3.25
C ARG A 328 12.46 -9.77 3.35
N LEU A 329 11.75 -10.74 2.77
CA LEU A 329 12.14 -12.14 2.69
C LEU A 329 13.48 -12.33 1.96
N ARG A 330 13.68 -11.64 0.82
CA ARG A 330 14.95 -11.69 0.08
C ARG A 330 16.12 -11.24 0.94
N LEU A 331 15.96 -10.10 1.62
CA LEU A 331 17.03 -9.58 2.48
C LEU A 331 17.28 -10.50 3.68
N PHE A 332 16.23 -11.01 4.30
CA PHE A 332 16.34 -11.98 5.40
C PHE A 332 17.07 -13.26 4.99
N LEU A 333 16.67 -13.89 3.89
CA LEU A 333 17.31 -15.11 3.39
C LEU A 333 18.76 -14.87 2.94
N SER A 334 19.10 -13.65 2.54
CA SER A 334 20.48 -13.28 2.23
C SER A 334 21.34 -13.12 3.49
N ALA A 335 20.76 -12.60 4.59
CA ALA A 335 21.45 -12.40 5.86
C ALA A 335 21.54 -13.70 6.68
N VAL A 336 20.49 -14.51 6.68
CA VAL A 336 20.39 -15.78 7.42
C VAL A 336 20.05 -16.92 6.44
N PRO A 337 21.02 -17.33 5.58
CA PRO A 337 20.77 -18.31 4.55
C PRO A 337 20.44 -19.69 5.16
N PRO A 338 19.36 -20.34 4.70
CA PRO A 338 19.02 -21.68 5.16
C PRO A 338 20.02 -22.71 4.63
N SER A 339 20.56 -23.54 5.53
CA SER A 339 21.61 -24.53 5.20
C SER A 339 21.07 -25.88 4.74
N CYS A 340 19.87 -26.26 5.18
CA CYS A 340 19.16 -27.48 4.82
C CYS A 340 17.66 -27.33 5.16
N PRO A 341 16.76 -28.23 4.71
CA PRO A 341 15.31 -28.14 4.97
C PRO A 341 14.95 -28.52 6.42
N LEU A 342 15.45 -27.75 7.39
CA LEU A 342 15.15 -27.90 8.82
C LEU A 342 13.69 -27.56 9.12
N PRO A 343 13.12 -28.05 10.25
CA PRO A 343 11.71 -27.81 10.60
C PRO A 343 11.30 -26.32 10.57
N HIS A 344 12.10 -25.42 11.13
CA HIS A 344 11.81 -23.98 11.13
C HIS A 344 11.91 -23.34 9.73
N VAL A 345 12.78 -23.85 8.86
CA VAL A 345 12.87 -23.43 7.45
C VAL A 345 11.63 -23.91 6.70
N ASN A 346 11.21 -25.15 6.93
CA ASN A 346 10.01 -25.74 6.36
C ASN A 346 8.73 -24.99 6.76
N GLU A 347 8.62 -24.55 8.01
CA GLU A 347 7.49 -23.72 8.45
C GLU A 347 7.41 -22.38 7.71
N LEU A 348 8.55 -21.73 7.46
CA LEU A 348 8.60 -20.50 6.67
C LEU A 348 8.27 -20.76 5.20
N LEU A 349 8.86 -21.80 4.61
CA LEU A 349 8.55 -22.27 3.24
C LEU A 349 7.04 -22.47 3.03
N ILE A 350 6.41 -23.14 3.99
CA ILE A 350 4.96 -23.37 4.01
C ILE A 350 4.21 -22.04 4.08
N ALA A 351 4.56 -21.16 5.02
CA ALA A 351 3.87 -19.88 5.19
C ALA A 351 3.97 -18.97 3.95
N VAL A 352 5.13 -18.91 3.29
CA VAL A 352 5.33 -18.12 2.07
C VAL A 352 4.55 -18.72 0.88
N SER A 353 4.56 -20.06 0.74
CA SER A 353 3.78 -20.73 -0.30
C SER A 353 2.27 -20.60 -0.07
N ASP A 354 1.81 -20.70 1.18
CA ASP A 354 0.40 -20.51 1.53
C ASP A 354 -0.04 -19.06 1.30
N PHE A 355 0.84 -18.08 1.56
CA PHE A 355 0.57 -16.68 1.24
C PHE A 355 0.31 -16.47 -0.25
N GLU A 356 1.18 -17.01 -1.12
CA GLU A 356 1.02 -16.93 -2.58
C GLU A 356 -0.28 -17.61 -3.04
N ARG A 357 -0.57 -18.82 -2.54
CA ARG A 357 -1.84 -19.52 -2.84
C ARG A 357 -3.07 -18.77 -2.35
N LYS A 358 -2.99 -18.08 -1.21
CA LYS A 358 -4.09 -17.26 -0.69
C LYS A 358 -4.40 -16.09 -1.62
N LEU A 359 -3.38 -15.40 -2.13
CA LEU A 359 -3.57 -14.33 -3.13
C LEU A 359 -4.32 -14.83 -4.36
N ASP A 360 -3.93 -15.99 -4.89
CA ASP A 360 -4.63 -16.62 -6.02
C ASP A 360 -6.08 -16.96 -5.67
N SER A 361 -6.32 -17.51 -4.47
CA SER A 361 -7.67 -17.87 -4.01
C SER A 361 -8.59 -16.65 -3.81
N TRP A 362 -8.01 -15.49 -3.53
CA TRP A 362 -8.73 -14.22 -3.41
C TRP A 362 -8.92 -13.52 -4.77
N GLY A 363 -8.38 -14.09 -5.86
CA GLY A 363 -8.47 -13.49 -7.19
C GLY A 363 -7.56 -12.27 -7.39
N ILE A 364 -6.57 -12.06 -6.51
CA ILE A 364 -5.63 -10.96 -6.61
C ILE A 364 -4.54 -11.34 -7.61
N SER A 365 -4.38 -10.54 -8.66
CA SER A 365 -3.39 -10.80 -9.71
C SER A 365 -1.95 -10.69 -9.17
N PRO A 366 -1.02 -11.54 -9.64
CA PRO A 366 0.38 -11.44 -9.26
C PRO A 366 0.97 -10.11 -9.73
N VAL A 367 1.75 -9.45 -8.85
CA VAL A 367 2.34 -8.13 -9.10
C VAL A 367 3.83 -8.27 -9.35
N GLN A 368 4.37 -7.42 -10.23
CA GLN A 368 5.80 -7.37 -10.49
C GLN A 368 6.58 -7.09 -9.19
N GLY A 369 7.53 -7.97 -8.88
CA GLY A 369 8.32 -7.89 -7.64
C GLY A 369 7.59 -8.37 -6.38
N GLY A 370 6.36 -8.89 -6.52
CA GLY A 370 5.65 -9.60 -5.46
C GLY A 370 6.28 -10.96 -5.14
N ILE A 371 5.63 -11.70 -4.24
CA ILE A 371 6.09 -13.02 -3.79
C ILE A 371 6.02 -14.04 -4.92
N ASP A 372 7.17 -14.64 -5.23
CA ASP A 372 7.32 -15.88 -5.97
C ASP A 372 7.96 -16.87 -5.00
N SER A 373 7.14 -17.72 -4.36
CA SER A 373 7.63 -18.60 -3.30
C SER A 373 8.69 -19.57 -3.83
N ARG A 374 8.52 -20.07 -5.05
CA ARG A 374 9.51 -20.96 -5.68
C ARG A 374 10.80 -20.21 -5.94
N GLY A 375 10.74 -19.04 -6.58
CA GLY A 375 11.91 -18.24 -6.94
C GLY A 375 12.73 -17.81 -5.73
N LEU A 376 12.08 -17.52 -4.59
CA LEU A 376 12.75 -17.15 -3.34
C LEU A 376 13.65 -18.27 -2.80
N PHE A 377 13.19 -19.52 -2.85
CA PHE A 377 13.89 -20.65 -2.24
C PHE A 377 14.66 -21.54 -3.23
N HIS A 378 14.44 -21.38 -4.54
CA HIS A 378 14.98 -22.27 -5.57
C HIS A 378 16.50 -22.47 -5.47
N ASN A 379 17.25 -21.37 -5.39
CA ASN A 379 18.71 -21.44 -5.35
C ASN A 379 19.22 -22.18 -4.10
N TYR A 380 18.58 -21.98 -2.94
CA TYR A 380 18.94 -22.67 -1.70
C TYR A 380 18.63 -24.17 -1.80
N ILE A 381 17.43 -24.53 -2.28
CA ILE A 381 17.03 -25.92 -2.48
C ILE A 381 18.01 -26.66 -3.39
N MET A 382 18.41 -26.05 -4.51
CA MET A 382 19.38 -26.65 -5.43
C MET A 382 20.75 -26.88 -4.77
N VAL A 383 21.20 -25.94 -3.94
CA VAL A 383 22.45 -26.12 -3.16
C VAL A 383 22.31 -27.25 -2.14
N TRP A 384 21.17 -27.38 -1.45
CA TRP A 384 20.95 -28.47 -0.49
C TRP A 384 20.97 -29.85 -1.17
N ILE A 385 20.31 -29.95 -2.33
CA ILE A 385 20.29 -31.20 -3.12
C ILE A 385 21.72 -31.56 -3.55
N HIS A 386 22.49 -30.58 -3.99
CA HIS A 386 23.88 -30.80 -4.39
C HIS A 386 24.78 -31.19 -3.21
N ASP A 387 24.63 -30.54 -2.06
CA ASP A 387 25.38 -30.91 -0.84
C ASP A 387 25.03 -32.33 -0.37
N MET A 388 23.74 -32.70 -0.40
CA MET A 388 23.28 -34.06 -0.14
C MET A 388 23.95 -35.06 -1.08
N GLU A 389 23.97 -34.78 -2.40
CA GLU A 389 24.64 -35.62 -3.39
C GLU A 389 26.13 -35.80 -3.05
N LEU A 390 26.85 -34.70 -2.80
CA LEU A 390 28.27 -34.74 -2.46
C LEU A 390 28.54 -35.52 -1.18
N ARG A 391 27.77 -35.29 -0.12
CA ARG A 391 27.91 -36.01 1.16
C ARG A 391 27.74 -37.52 0.99
N LEU A 392 26.77 -37.96 0.19
CA LEU A 392 26.53 -39.38 -0.10
C LEU A 392 27.66 -39.96 -0.99
N LEU A 393 28.10 -39.23 -2.01
CA LEU A 393 29.18 -39.67 -2.89
C LEU A 393 30.53 -39.78 -2.17
N ASP A 394 30.84 -38.88 -1.25
CA ASP A 394 32.09 -38.91 -0.49
C ASP A 394 32.14 -40.10 0.47
N ARG A 395 30.99 -40.50 1.04
CA ARG A 395 30.88 -41.77 1.79
C ARG A 395 31.16 -42.98 0.90
N CYS A 396 30.63 -43.00 -0.32
CA CYS A 396 30.95 -44.07 -1.29
C CYS A 396 32.46 -44.15 -1.61
N LYS A 397 33.19 -43.03 -1.59
CA LYS A 397 34.65 -43.00 -1.83
C LYS A 397 35.47 -43.39 -0.60
N ALA A 398 34.99 -43.05 0.60
CA ALA A 398 35.68 -43.33 1.86
C ALA A 398 35.70 -44.82 2.19
N GLU A 399 34.69 -45.56 1.74
CA GLU A 399 34.55 -46.99 2.02
C GLU A 399 35.51 -47.84 1.16
N LYS A 400 36.57 -48.35 1.79
CA LYS A 400 37.63 -49.14 1.13
C LYS A 400 37.78 -50.56 1.66
N VAL A 401 37.07 -50.92 2.72
CA VAL A 401 37.27 -52.20 3.43
C VAL A 401 36.24 -53.23 2.95
N PRO A 402 36.65 -54.43 2.52
CA PRO A 402 35.72 -55.52 2.25
C PRO A 402 35.07 -56.01 3.54
N TRP A 403 33.74 -56.00 3.60
CA TRP A 403 32.94 -56.54 4.71
C TRP A 403 32.93 -58.07 4.66
N SER A 404 34.06 -58.68 5.02
CA SER A 404 34.23 -60.12 5.00
C SER A 404 33.56 -60.78 6.22
N GLY A 405 32.51 -61.57 5.97
CA GLY A 405 31.86 -62.41 6.98
C GLY A 405 30.70 -61.75 7.75
N VAL A 406 30.32 -60.51 7.44
CA VAL A 406 29.15 -59.84 8.02
C VAL A 406 27.94 -60.11 7.12
N ILE A 407 27.02 -60.96 7.59
CA ILE A 407 25.74 -61.24 6.91
C ILE A 407 24.69 -60.36 7.56
N THR A 408 24.04 -59.52 6.75
CA THR A 408 22.91 -58.69 7.17
C THR A 408 21.58 -59.40 6.97
N ASN A 409 20.50 -58.80 7.48
CA ASN A 409 19.15 -59.36 7.39
C ASN A 409 18.68 -59.60 5.94
N HIS A 410 19.23 -58.87 4.97
CA HIS A 410 18.87 -59.01 3.56
C HIS A 410 19.88 -59.84 2.75
N SER A 411 20.90 -60.43 3.39
CA SER A 411 22.00 -61.13 2.71
C SER A 411 22.71 -60.27 1.66
N THR A 412 22.76 -58.95 1.90
CA THR A 412 23.40 -57.92 1.06
C THR A 412 24.60 -57.30 1.79
N SER A 413 25.35 -56.42 1.14
CA SER A 413 26.47 -55.72 1.77
C SER A 413 25.99 -54.75 2.87
N PRO A 414 26.55 -54.76 4.10
CA PRO A 414 26.22 -53.78 5.16
C PRO A 414 26.39 -52.33 4.71
N PHE A 415 27.36 -52.07 3.85
CA PHE A 415 27.58 -50.76 3.24
C PHE A 415 26.40 -50.34 2.34
N ALA A 416 25.86 -51.27 1.54
CA ALA A 416 24.74 -50.97 0.66
C ALA A 416 23.46 -50.65 1.47
N GLU A 417 23.19 -51.43 2.51
CA GLU A 417 22.06 -51.17 3.42
C GLU A 417 22.18 -49.80 4.10
N ASP A 418 23.33 -49.48 4.71
CA ASP A 418 23.56 -48.16 5.32
C ASP A 418 23.40 -47.01 4.31
N MET A 419 23.87 -47.19 3.07
CA MET A 419 23.73 -46.16 2.03
C MET A 419 22.27 -45.98 1.58
N TYR A 420 21.49 -47.04 1.41
CA TYR A 420 20.07 -46.93 1.04
C TYR A 420 19.23 -46.34 2.18
N GLU A 421 19.51 -46.69 3.43
CA GLU A 421 18.88 -46.05 4.60
C GLU A 421 19.20 -44.55 4.64
N ARG A 422 20.46 -44.15 4.38
CA ARG A 422 20.84 -42.73 4.29
C ARG A 422 20.21 -42.00 3.12
N ILE A 423 20.07 -42.63 1.96
CA ILE A 423 19.35 -42.05 0.82
C ILE A 423 17.90 -41.80 1.23
N ARG A 424 17.23 -42.80 1.81
CA ARG A 424 15.85 -42.67 2.29
C ARG A 424 15.71 -41.54 3.29
N ASP A 425 16.54 -41.52 4.33
CA ASP A 425 16.49 -40.50 5.37
C ASP A 425 16.74 -39.09 4.79
N SER A 426 17.69 -38.96 3.85
CA SER A 426 17.95 -37.68 3.17
C SER A 426 16.77 -37.23 2.31
N LEU A 427 16.09 -38.15 1.62
CA LEU A 427 14.93 -37.83 0.77
C LEU A 427 13.71 -37.41 1.60
N ILE A 428 13.51 -38.00 2.78
CA ILE A 428 12.43 -37.63 3.70
C ILE A 428 12.52 -36.14 4.09
N GLU A 429 13.73 -35.61 4.27
CA GLU A 429 13.93 -34.18 4.59
C GLU A 429 13.34 -33.22 3.53
N TYR A 430 13.17 -33.68 2.28
CA TYR A 430 12.63 -32.88 1.17
C TYR A 430 11.11 -33.06 0.95
N GLU A 431 10.41 -33.81 1.82
CA GLU A 431 8.96 -34.05 1.68
C GLU A 431 8.15 -32.75 1.53
N VAL A 432 8.44 -31.75 2.37
CA VAL A 432 7.78 -30.44 2.30
C VAL A 432 8.03 -29.74 0.97
N VAL A 433 9.27 -29.76 0.48
CA VAL A 433 9.67 -29.15 -0.80
C VAL A 433 8.95 -29.82 -1.96
N ILE A 434 8.90 -31.16 -1.98
CA ILE A 434 8.23 -31.94 -3.03
C ILE A 434 6.71 -31.69 -3.00
N SER A 435 6.10 -31.70 -1.82
CA SER A 435 4.65 -31.49 -1.67
C SER A 435 4.18 -30.13 -2.22
N ARG A 436 5.03 -29.11 -2.11
CA ARG A 436 4.75 -27.75 -2.59
C ARG A 436 5.12 -27.56 -4.05
N TRP A 437 6.24 -28.17 -4.48
CA TRP A 437 6.77 -28.05 -5.83
C TRP A 437 7.20 -29.43 -6.39
N PRO A 438 6.27 -30.19 -6.98
CA PRO A 438 6.51 -31.57 -7.43
C PRO A 438 7.65 -31.72 -8.44
N GLN A 439 8.03 -30.66 -9.15
CA GLN A 439 9.14 -30.67 -10.12
C GLN A 439 10.52 -30.99 -9.52
N TYR A 440 10.72 -30.79 -8.21
CA TYR A 440 11.98 -31.19 -7.55
C TYR A 440 12.10 -32.72 -7.41
N THR A 441 10.99 -33.46 -7.52
CA THR A 441 10.99 -34.94 -7.49
C THR A 441 11.93 -35.50 -8.53
N LEU A 442 11.85 -35.03 -9.78
CA LEU A 442 12.70 -35.51 -10.87
C LEU A 442 14.19 -35.22 -10.62
N ILE A 443 14.50 -34.09 -10.00
CA ILE A 443 15.88 -33.71 -9.67
C ILE A 443 16.43 -34.65 -8.60
N LEU A 444 15.65 -34.90 -7.54
CA LEU A 444 16.00 -35.81 -6.46
C LEU A 444 16.13 -37.27 -6.94
N GLU A 445 15.25 -37.73 -7.83
CA GLU A 445 15.35 -39.05 -8.48
C GLU A 445 16.66 -39.20 -9.27
N ASN A 446 17.03 -38.18 -10.04
CA ASN A 446 18.29 -38.19 -10.78
C ASN A 446 19.51 -38.21 -9.83
N THR A 447 19.46 -37.43 -8.75
CA THR A 447 20.49 -37.45 -7.70
C THR A 447 20.60 -38.83 -7.05
N ALA A 448 19.48 -39.46 -6.68
CA ALA A 448 19.47 -40.82 -6.15
C ALA A 448 20.09 -41.83 -7.13
N SER A 449 19.74 -41.75 -8.42
CA SER A 449 20.33 -42.58 -9.47
C SER A 449 21.85 -42.40 -9.64
N ILE A 450 22.37 -41.18 -9.44
CA ILE A 450 23.82 -40.92 -9.45
C ILE A 450 24.49 -41.60 -8.25
N VAL A 451 23.91 -41.48 -7.06
CA VAL A 451 24.42 -42.11 -5.84
C VAL A 451 24.37 -43.65 -5.95
N GLU A 452 23.28 -44.23 -6.45
CA GLU A 452 23.15 -45.68 -6.70
C GLU A 452 24.26 -46.20 -7.62
N ARG A 453 24.53 -45.48 -8.73
CA ARG A 453 25.65 -45.82 -9.61
C ARG A 453 27.00 -45.75 -8.89
N ALA A 454 27.18 -44.84 -7.94
CA ALA A 454 28.38 -44.77 -7.12
C ALA A 454 28.48 -45.92 -6.12
N ILE A 455 27.36 -46.31 -5.49
CA ILE A 455 27.29 -47.48 -4.60
C ILE A 455 27.73 -48.73 -5.35
N VAL A 456 27.17 -48.99 -6.53
CA VAL A 456 27.54 -50.15 -7.37
C VAL A 456 29.02 -50.13 -7.71
N LYS A 457 29.56 -48.97 -8.14
CA LYS A 457 31.00 -48.83 -8.44
C LYS A 457 31.89 -49.07 -7.21
N SER A 458 31.45 -48.68 -6.02
CA SER A 458 32.20 -48.92 -4.79
C SER A 458 32.15 -50.39 -4.38
N LEU A 459 31.00 -51.05 -4.52
CA LEU A 459 30.88 -52.50 -4.33
C LEU A 459 31.77 -53.26 -5.31
N GLU A 460 31.74 -52.91 -6.61
CA GLU A 460 32.64 -53.52 -7.61
C GLU A 460 34.12 -53.42 -7.22
N LYS A 461 34.54 -52.29 -6.64
CA LYS A 461 35.91 -52.11 -6.12
C LYS A 461 36.19 -52.95 -4.89
N GLN A 462 35.26 -53.01 -3.94
CA GLN A 462 35.42 -53.78 -2.70
C GLN A 462 35.51 -55.29 -2.97
N TYR A 463 34.74 -55.78 -3.94
CA TYR A 463 34.70 -57.19 -4.32
C TYR A 463 35.62 -57.51 -5.53
N ASN A 464 36.49 -56.57 -5.94
CA ASN A 464 37.32 -56.73 -7.14
C ASN A 464 38.20 -57.99 -7.10
N ASP A 465 38.71 -58.38 -5.93
CA ASP A 465 39.52 -59.59 -5.75
C ASP A 465 38.71 -60.89 -5.95
N ILE A 466 37.39 -60.84 -5.75
CA ILE A 466 36.45 -61.94 -5.98
C ILE A 466 35.92 -61.93 -7.42
N LEU A 467 35.75 -60.73 -8.01
CA LEU A 467 35.25 -60.54 -9.37
C LEU A 467 36.31 -60.75 -10.45
N THR A 468 37.58 -60.39 -10.21
CA THR A 468 38.67 -60.51 -11.19
C THR A 468 38.94 -61.96 -11.62
N PRO A 469 38.99 -62.97 -10.72
CA PRO A 469 39.14 -64.35 -11.15
C PRO A 469 37.95 -64.80 -11.98
N LEU A 470 36.72 -64.34 -11.70
CA LEU A 470 35.55 -64.68 -12.50
C LEU A 470 35.67 -64.05 -13.91
N LYS A 471 35.98 -62.76 -14.00
CA LYS A 471 36.10 -62.03 -15.27
C LYS A 471 37.15 -62.63 -16.22
N ASP A 472 38.32 -63.01 -15.69
CA ASP A 472 39.42 -63.59 -16.49
C ASP A 472 39.29 -65.10 -16.69
N SER A 473 38.62 -65.80 -15.78
CA SER A 473 38.48 -67.26 -15.85
C SER A 473 37.23 -67.74 -16.58
N ILE A 474 36.19 -66.93 -16.80
CA ILE A 474 34.97 -67.36 -17.51
C ILE A 474 35.31 -67.94 -18.90
N PRO A 475 36.12 -67.30 -19.78
CA PRO A 475 36.46 -67.88 -21.09
C PRO A 475 37.35 -69.13 -20.98
N LYS A 476 38.32 -69.12 -20.08
CA LYS A 476 39.29 -70.22 -19.90
C LYS A 476 38.67 -71.45 -19.21
N ARG A 477 37.79 -71.23 -18.23
CA ARG A 477 37.06 -72.28 -17.49
C ARG A 477 35.88 -72.82 -18.27
N LEU A 478 35.19 -72.05 -19.14
CA LEU A 478 34.23 -72.63 -20.09
C LEU A 478 34.94 -73.60 -21.04
N ASN A 479 36.08 -73.21 -21.63
CA ASN A 479 36.88 -74.12 -22.46
C ASN A 479 37.38 -75.35 -21.70
N MET A 480 37.86 -75.20 -20.46
CA MET A 480 38.26 -76.35 -19.64
C MET A 480 37.09 -77.21 -19.15
N HIS A 481 35.94 -76.64 -18.82
CA HIS A 481 34.77 -77.40 -18.39
C HIS A 481 34.13 -78.15 -19.55
N VAL A 482 34.10 -77.58 -20.76
CA VAL A 482 33.72 -78.32 -21.98
C VAL A 482 34.72 -79.46 -22.27
N GLN A 483 36.02 -79.24 -22.09
CA GLN A 483 37.04 -80.30 -22.18
C GLN A 483 36.96 -81.36 -21.06
N LYS A 484 36.52 -81.01 -19.86
CA LYS A 484 36.38 -81.93 -18.71
C LYS A 484 35.06 -82.72 -18.75
N LEU A 485 33.97 -82.10 -19.22
CA LEU A 485 32.70 -82.77 -19.49
C LEU A 485 32.82 -83.82 -20.59
N THR A 486 33.63 -83.55 -21.62
CA THR A 486 33.96 -84.55 -22.66
C THR A 486 34.89 -85.67 -22.17
N ARG A 487 35.54 -85.54 -21.00
CA ARG A 487 36.52 -86.51 -20.47
C ARG A 487 36.09 -87.31 -19.22
N ARG A 488 34.83 -87.19 -18.75
CA ARG A 488 34.26 -87.96 -17.62
C ARG A 488 35.23 -88.14 -16.42
N GLN A 489 35.73 -87.05 -15.85
CA GLN A 489 36.42 -87.08 -14.56
C GLN A 489 35.52 -86.51 -13.46
N SER A 490 35.46 -87.18 -12.31
CA SER A 490 34.67 -86.83 -11.13
C SER A 490 35.11 -85.48 -10.53
N SER A 491 34.17 -84.56 -10.35
CA SER A 491 34.41 -83.21 -9.84
C SER A 491 34.71 -83.16 -8.33
N PRO A 492 35.59 -82.26 -7.86
CA PRO A 492 35.51 -81.77 -6.49
C PRO A 492 34.30 -80.85 -6.33
N LEU A 493 33.68 -80.85 -5.14
CA LEU A 493 32.59 -79.95 -4.76
C LEU A 493 33.03 -78.48 -4.95
N TYR A 494 32.33 -77.75 -5.82
CA TYR A 494 32.57 -76.34 -6.06
C TYR A 494 31.95 -75.53 -4.92
N SER A 495 32.77 -75.01 -4.00
CA SER A 495 32.30 -74.06 -2.99
C SER A 495 32.24 -72.66 -3.60
N VAL A 496 31.04 -72.15 -3.85
CA VAL A 496 30.82 -70.74 -4.20
C VAL A 496 31.15 -69.88 -2.97
N PRO A 497 32.01 -68.86 -3.06
CA PRO A 497 32.24 -67.94 -1.95
C PRO A 497 30.92 -67.27 -1.55
N THR A 498 30.57 -67.28 -0.26
CA THR A 498 29.35 -66.63 0.25
C THR A 498 29.30 -65.14 -0.10
N GLN A 499 30.47 -64.52 -0.23
CA GLN A 499 30.67 -63.13 -0.65
C GLN A 499 30.19 -62.85 -2.08
N LEU A 500 30.14 -63.86 -2.96
CA LEU A 500 29.58 -63.70 -4.32
C LEU A 500 28.06 -63.57 -4.27
N GLY A 501 27.40 -64.32 -3.37
CA GLY A 501 25.97 -64.18 -3.13
C GLY A 501 25.61 -62.79 -2.59
N THR A 502 26.44 -62.27 -1.67
CA THR A 502 26.27 -60.92 -1.09
C THR A 502 26.46 -59.77 -2.07
N PHE A 503 27.23 -59.96 -3.15
CA PHE A 503 27.40 -58.96 -4.22
C PHE A 503 26.28 -59.02 -5.29
N VAL A 504 25.75 -60.22 -5.54
CA VAL A 504 24.73 -60.45 -6.59
C VAL A 504 23.32 -60.10 -6.10
N ASN A 505 23.04 -60.30 -4.81
CA ASN A 505 21.88 -59.74 -4.14
C ASN A 505 22.03 -58.24 -3.99
#